data_AF-A0A6S7GRC2-F1
#
_entry.id   AF-A0A6S7GRC2-F1
#
_cell.length_a   1.000
_cell.length_b   1.000
_cell.length_c   1.000
_cell.angle_alpha   90.00
_cell.angle_beta   90.00
_cell.angle_gamma   90.00
#
_symmetry.space_group_name_H-M   'P 1'
#
loop_
_entity.id
_entity.type
_entity.pdbx_description
1 polymer ?
#
loop_
_entity_poly.entity_id
_entity_poly.type
_entity_poly.pdbx_seq_one_letter_code
_entity_poly.pdbx_strand_id
1 'polypeptide(L)'
;MAYKVNASGRSYRNGMALLDDMRSLIIDEIVKEGGDRVAGYMPVTYKEIARRLSVSRQSVKKIWRQFCESNDISVKSRGGSHNFKLTPDDLELIETRLLRVPFR
;
A
#
# COMPACT_ATOMS: atom_id res chain seq x y z
N MET A 1 1.95 17.62 12.04
CA MET A 1 0.81 17.25 11.17
C MET A 1 -0.42 17.03 12.05
N ALA A 2 -1.53 17.74 11.79
CA ALA A 2 -2.77 17.62 12.58
C ALA A 2 -3.62 16.43 12.13
N TYR A 3 -4.32 15.80 13.07
CA TYR A 3 -5.34 14.79 12.77
C TYR A 3 -6.57 15.47 12.16
N LYS A 4 -7.15 14.84 11.14
CA LYS A 4 -8.44 15.22 10.55
C LYS A 4 -9.44 14.11 10.80
N VAL A 5 -10.73 14.45 10.81
CA VAL A 5 -11.82 13.49 10.94
C VAL A 5 -12.49 13.33 9.58
N ASN A 6 -12.76 12.09 9.15
CA ASN A 6 -13.50 11.83 7.92
C ASN A 6 -15.02 11.99 8.15
N ALA A 7 -15.82 11.94 7.08
CA ALA A 7 -17.28 12.04 7.17
C ALA A 7 -17.92 10.91 8.02
N SER A 8 -17.19 9.84 8.28
CA SER A 8 -17.62 8.70 9.11
C SER A 8 -17.17 8.82 10.57
N GLY A 9 -16.64 9.98 10.99
CA GLY A 9 -16.22 10.24 12.38
C GLY A 9 -14.85 9.68 12.76
N ARG A 10 -14.08 9.13 11.80
CA ARG A 10 -12.79 8.49 12.06
C ARG A 10 -11.61 9.43 11.84
N SER A 11 -10.65 9.41 12.76
CA SER A 11 -9.43 10.20 12.67
C SER A 11 -8.43 9.61 11.65
N TYR A 12 -7.81 10.48 10.86
CA TYR A 12 -6.77 10.15 9.89
C TYR A 12 -5.74 11.27 9.79
N ARG A 13 -4.55 10.95 9.28
CA ARG A 13 -3.51 11.95 8.96
C ARG A 13 -3.44 12.13 7.45
N ASN A 14 -3.55 13.37 6.99
CA ASN A 14 -3.50 13.65 5.56
C ASN A 14 -2.10 13.32 5.00
N GLY A 15 -2.04 12.69 3.82
CA GLY A 15 -0.79 12.24 3.20
C GLY A 15 -0.20 10.95 3.76
N MET A 16 -0.71 10.42 4.88
CA MET A 16 -0.32 9.09 5.38
C MET A 16 -1.27 8.02 4.87
N ALA A 17 -0.73 6.81 4.67
CA ALA A 17 -1.56 5.63 4.42
C ALA A 17 -2.35 5.24 5.67
N LEU A 18 -3.39 4.43 5.47
CA LEU A 18 -4.02 3.74 6.61
C LEU A 18 -2.97 2.84 7.28
N LEU A 19 -3.07 2.75 8.60
CA LEU A 19 -2.30 1.79 9.41
C LEU A 19 -2.49 0.37 8.87
N ASP A 20 -1.44 -0.43 8.98
CA ASP A 20 -1.41 -1.79 8.45
C ASP A 20 -2.53 -2.65 9.05
N ASP A 21 -2.75 -2.55 10.37
CA ASP A 21 -3.85 -3.20 11.08
C ASP A 21 -5.21 -2.95 10.44
N MET A 22 -5.44 -1.72 9.97
CA MET A 22 -6.70 -1.36 9.35
C MET A 22 -6.85 -1.87 7.92
N ARG A 23 -5.74 -2.05 7.21
CA ARG A 23 -5.75 -2.66 5.89
C ARG A 23 -6.03 -4.15 6.02
N SER A 24 -5.38 -4.81 6.99
CA SER A 24 -5.64 -6.21 7.37
C SER A 24 -7.10 -6.42 7.75
N LEU A 25 -7.66 -5.55 8.59
CA LEU A 25 -9.06 -5.66 9.04
C LEU A 25 -10.06 -5.48 7.88
N ILE A 26 -9.77 -4.60 6.92
CA ILE A 26 -10.59 -4.46 5.69
C ILE A 26 -10.56 -5.76 4.87
N ILE A 27 -9.40 -6.39 4.73
CA ILE A 27 -9.24 -7.63 3.95
C ILE A 27 -9.92 -8.79 4.67
N ASP A 28 -9.71 -8.92 5.98
CA ASP A 28 -10.29 -9.97 6.81
C ASP A 28 -11.83 -9.93 6.74
N GLU A 29 -12.43 -8.75 6.86
CA GLU A 29 -13.89 -8.59 6.75
C GLU A 29 -14.39 -9.00 5.34
N ILE A 30 -13.65 -8.70 4.28
CA ILE A 30 -14.02 -9.12 2.92
C ILE A 30 -13.94 -10.65 2.78
N VAL A 31 -12.86 -11.27 3.25
CA VAL A 31 -12.63 -12.71 3.17
C VAL A 31 -13.65 -13.46 4.02
N LYS A 32 -13.95 -12.96 5.22
CA LYS A 32 -14.93 -13.52 6.15
C LYS A 32 -16.34 -13.55 5.57
N GLU A 33 -16.72 -12.54 4.80
CA GLU A 33 -18.02 -12.51 4.10
C GLU A 33 -18.07 -13.45 2.88
N GLY A 34 -16.94 -14.09 2.52
CA GLY A 34 -16.82 -14.99 1.37
C GLY A 34 -16.22 -14.35 0.13
N GLY A 35 -15.48 -13.25 0.28
CA GLY A 35 -14.72 -12.64 -0.80
C GLY A 35 -13.61 -13.56 -1.30
N ASP A 36 -13.56 -13.77 -2.62
CA ASP A 36 -12.49 -14.53 -3.25
C ASP A 36 -11.50 -13.56 -3.91
N ARG A 37 -10.25 -13.59 -3.45
CA ARG A 37 -9.18 -12.77 -3.99
C ARG A 37 -8.79 -13.16 -5.42
N VAL A 38 -8.92 -14.44 -5.80
CA VAL A 38 -8.43 -14.94 -7.10
C VAL A 38 -9.37 -14.47 -8.21
N ALA A 39 -10.67 -14.60 -8.01
CA ALA A 39 -11.68 -14.01 -8.89
C ALA A 39 -11.86 -12.49 -8.70
N GLY A 40 -11.28 -11.90 -7.64
CA GLY A 40 -11.56 -10.52 -7.21
C GLY A 40 -13.03 -10.32 -6.77
N TYR A 41 -13.72 -11.42 -6.46
CA TYR A 41 -15.13 -11.46 -6.13
C TYR A 41 -15.36 -10.94 -4.72
N MET A 42 -16.41 -10.14 -4.56
CA MET A 42 -16.87 -9.63 -3.27
C MET A 42 -18.38 -9.84 -3.16
N PRO A 43 -18.85 -10.61 -2.16
CA PRO A 43 -20.29 -10.84 -1.96
C PRO A 43 -21.00 -9.59 -1.42
N VAL A 44 -20.25 -8.73 -0.72
CA VAL A 44 -20.75 -7.50 -0.11
C VAL A 44 -20.24 -6.28 -0.88
N THR A 45 -21.03 -5.21 -0.95
CA THR A 45 -20.60 -3.98 -1.64
C THR A 45 -19.49 -3.24 -0.86
N TYR A 46 -18.57 -2.59 -1.57
CA TYR A 46 -17.54 -1.73 -0.97
C TYR A 46 -18.10 -0.65 -0.03
N LYS A 47 -19.34 -0.19 -0.29
CA LYS A 47 -20.00 0.84 0.53
C LYS A 47 -20.36 0.29 1.91
N GLU A 48 -20.78 -0.97 1.99
CA GLU A 48 -21.19 -1.60 3.24
C GLU A 48 -19.98 -1.83 4.15
N ILE A 49 -18.89 -2.38 3.61
CA ILE A 49 -17.63 -2.55 4.37
C ILE A 49 -17.06 -1.21 4.81
N ALA A 50 -17.11 -0.21 3.93
CA ALA A 50 -16.71 1.16 4.27
C ALA A 50 -17.53 1.74 5.44
N ARG A 51 -18.84 1.45 5.49
CA ARG A 51 -19.73 1.87 6.56
C ARG A 51 -19.40 1.18 7.88
N ARG A 52 -19.22 -0.15 7.87
CA ARG A 52 -18.86 -0.94 9.07
C ARG A 52 -17.54 -0.48 9.69
N LEU A 53 -16.57 -0.14 8.86
CA LEU A 53 -15.22 0.21 9.30
C LEU A 53 -14.98 1.73 9.38
N SER A 54 -15.99 2.56 9.13
CA SER A 54 -15.89 4.03 9.10
C SER A 54 -14.71 4.53 8.24
N VAL A 55 -14.47 3.87 7.11
CA VAL A 55 -13.42 4.23 6.14
C VAL A 55 -14.06 4.71 4.83
N SER A 56 -13.29 5.37 3.98
CA SER A 56 -13.81 5.78 2.67
C SER A 56 -14.00 4.58 1.76
N ARG A 57 -15.08 4.56 0.95
CA ARG A 57 -15.31 3.54 -0.08
C ARG A 57 -14.12 3.39 -1.03
N GLN A 58 -13.46 4.51 -1.36
CA GLN A 58 -12.30 4.50 -2.25
C GLN A 58 -11.09 3.81 -1.62
N SER A 59 -10.90 3.97 -0.31
CA SER A 59 -9.85 3.29 0.45
C SER A 59 -10.04 1.78 0.39
N VAL A 60 -11.26 1.29 0.66
CA VAL A 60 -11.59 -0.15 0.59
C VAL A 60 -11.32 -0.70 -0.81
N LYS A 61 -11.84 -0.05 -1.85
CA LYS A 61 -11.63 -0.47 -3.25
C LYS A 61 -10.14 -0.55 -3.60
N LYS A 62 -9.35 0.44 -3.19
CA LYS A 62 -7.92 0.50 -3.49
C LYS A 62 -7.15 -0.61 -2.76
N ILE A 63 -7.47 -0.85 -1.49
CA ILE A 63 -6.83 -1.89 -0.67
C ILE A 63 -7.17 -3.27 -1.23
N TRP A 64 -8.45 -3.55 -1.50
CA TRP A 64 -8.88 -4.84 -2.05
C TRP A 64 -8.23 -5.13 -3.40
N ARG A 65 -8.23 -4.15 -4.32
CA ARG A 65 -7.57 -4.32 -5.62
C ARG A 65 -6.08 -4.59 -5.47
N GLN A 66 -5.39 -3.83 -4.61
CA GLN A 66 -3.97 -4.06 -4.35
C GLN A 66 -3.71 -5.46 -3.78
N PHE A 67 -4.58 -5.92 -2.88
CA PHE A 67 -4.49 -7.26 -2.30
C PHE A 67 -4.70 -8.36 -3.35
N CYS A 68 -5.68 -8.19 -4.25
CA CYS A 68 -5.90 -9.13 -5.36
C CYS A 68 -4.70 -9.18 -6.33
N GLU A 69 -4.06 -8.04 -6.60
CA GLU A 69 -2.95 -7.93 -7.56
C GLU A 69 -1.59 -8.39 -6.99
N SER A 70 -1.29 -8.04 -5.73
CA SER A 70 0.05 -8.20 -5.15
C SER A 70 0.10 -9.21 -4.01
N ASN A 71 -1.04 -9.71 -3.53
CA ASN A 71 -1.17 -10.53 -2.33
C ASN A 71 -0.48 -9.95 -1.09
N ASP A 72 -0.34 -8.62 -1.06
CA ASP A 72 0.46 -7.93 -0.06
C ASP A 72 -0.34 -6.81 0.57
N ILE A 73 -0.29 -6.76 1.90
CA ILE A 73 -1.02 -5.80 2.73
C ILE A 73 -0.22 -4.49 2.84
N SER A 74 1.09 -4.52 2.63
CA SER A 74 1.98 -3.38 2.82
C SER A 74 1.60 -2.21 1.91
N VAL A 75 1.91 -1.02 2.40
CA VAL A 75 1.71 0.21 1.65
C VAL A 75 2.83 0.31 0.62
N LYS A 76 2.50 0.37 -0.68
CA LYS A 76 3.49 0.69 -1.72
C LYS A 76 4.18 2.00 -1.36
N SER A 77 5.52 2.00 -1.33
CA SER A 77 6.31 3.18 -0.98
C SER A 77 5.87 4.38 -1.82
N ARG A 78 5.50 5.49 -1.16
CA ARG A 78 5.20 6.76 -1.83
C ARG A 78 6.44 7.63 -1.76
N GLY A 79 7.20 7.66 -2.85
CA GLY A 79 8.42 8.44 -2.96
C GLY A 79 9.61 7.56 -3.35
N GLY A 80 10.39 8.08 -4.29
CA GLY A 80 11.48 7.39 -4.96
C GLY A 80 11.58 7.99 -6.35
N SER A 81 12.42 9.00 -6.51
CA SER A 81 12.81 9.46 -7.84
C SER A 81 13.44 8.26 -8.53
N HIS A 82 12.84 7.75 -9.61
CA HIS A 82 13.55 6.83 -10.47
C HIS A 82 14.68 7.65 -11.11
N ASN A 83 15.86 7.62 -10.50
CA ASN A 83 17.03 8.30 -11.03
C ASN A 83 17.51 7.49 -12.24
N PHE A 84 17.06 7.85 -13.45
CA PHE A 84 17.60 7.34 -14.72
C PHE A 84 19.09 7.67 -14.94
N LYS A 85 19.76 8.31 -13.97
CA LYS A 85 21.15 8.75 -14.06
C LYS A 85 22.18 7.68 -13.71
N LEU A 86 21.76 6.56 -13.11
CA LEU A 86 22.61 5.39 -12.95
C LEU A 86 21.92 4.21 -13.59
N THR A 87 22.47 3.77 -14.72
CA THR A 87 22.12 2.47 -15.29
C THR A 87 22.77 1.37 -14.44
N PRO A 88 22.30 0.11 -14.53
CA PRO A 88 22.93 -1.01 -13.82
C PRO A 88 24.43 -1.15 -14.15
N ASP A 89 24.82 -0.83 -15.39
CA ASP A 89 26.21 -0.84 -15.87
C ASP A 89 27.08 0.21 -15.17
N ASP A 90 26.53 1.43 -14.96
CA ASP A 90 27.21 2.47 -14.18
C ASP A 90 27.48 1.99 -12.74
N LEU A 91 26.58 1.19 -12.17
CA LEU A 91 26.70 0.66 -10.81
C LEU A 91 27.83 -0.37 -10.72
N GLU A 92 27.89 -1.33 -11.66
CA GLU A 92 28.95 -2.34 -11.74
C GLU A 92 30.34 -1.70 -11.96
N LEU A 93 30.41 -0.64 -12.76
CA LEU A 93 31.64 0.11 -12.99
C LEU A 93 32.13 0.83 -11.72
N ILE A 94 31.23 1.43 -10.95
CA ILE A 94 31.55 2.10 -9.67
C ILE A 94 32.06 1.07 -8.64
N GLU A 95 31.39 -0.07 -8.50
CA GLU A 95 31.79 -1.13 -7.57
C GLU A 95 33.17 -1.69 -7.90
N THR A 96 33.44 -1.94 -9.18
CA THR A 96 34.75 -2.43 -9.65
C THR A 96 35.87 -1.40 -9.41
N ARG A 97 35.57 -0.11 -9.57
CA ARG A 97 36.52 0.98 -9.30
C ARG A 97 36.90 1.02 -7.82
N LEU A 98 35.91 0.97 -6.92
CA LEU A 98 36.13 1.07 -5.47
C LEU A 98 36.91 -0.12 -4.90
N LEU A 99 36.75 -1.32 -5.46
CA LEU A 99 37.52 -2.51 -5.07
C LEU A 99 38.99 -2.47 -5.54
N ARG A 100 39.32 -1.65 -6.55
CA ARG A 100 40.66 -1.56 -7.13
C ARG A 100 41.51 -0.42 -6.61
N VAL A 101 40.96 0.51 -5.83
CA VAL A 101 41.76 1.56 -5.20
C VAL A 101 42.10 1.13 -3.77
N PRO A 102 43.34 0.75 -3.46
CA PRO A 102 43.74 0.69 -2.06
C PRO A 102 43.60 2.10 -1.50
N PHE A 103 42.84 2.26 -0.41
CA PHE A 103 42.84 3.46 0.42
C PHE A 103 44.31 3.77 0.74
N ARG A 104 44.83 4.86 0.17
CA ARG A 104 46.16 5.37 0.45
C ARG A 104 46.06 6.56 1.38
#